data_AF-A0A7C4VQG0-F1
#
_entry.id   AF-A0A7C4VQG0-F1
#
_cell.length_a   1.000
_cell.length_b   1.000
_cell.length_c   1.000
_cell.angle_alpha   90.00
_cell.angle_beta   90.00
_cell.angle_gamma   90.00
#
_symmetry.space_group_name_H-M   'P 1'
#
loop_
_entity.id
_entity.type
_entity.pdbx_description
1 polymer ?
#
loop_
_entity_poly.entity_id
_entity_poly.type
_entity_poly.pdbx_seq_one_letter_code
_entity_poly.pdbx_strand_id
1 'polypeptide(L)'
;MSKEEIKMAKSLKFSRETLKKLTDPLLSDEEKAEKFVTNYKRLRRMFELLGAHPKKLEYKEEFAALTEIYYTYLHRKRDFEETESYVKKYFPKTLEIIQQTIDIGRIQQLFPIITLDENYLEKLRQTYSDPEERVYNMIFDLRKFIYIERSRTPYLETIGERVNRILREIRERKIKIEEAYQRLSQIITEVNEIQKRREELTDRELSILLPLEKVVGRSQQLIDSVKALISELERGGMLFNGWNQKMEAVKRVGLKVRAFLRKQKLTFEEREQLFNEIMRNLTQVG
;
A
#
# COMPACT_ATOMS: atom_id res chain seq x y z
N MET A 1 24.94 -12.17 -32.40
CA MET A 1 24.26 -13.05 -31.44
C MET A 1 22.84 -13.29 -31.91
N SER A 2 22.42 -14.56 -31.98
CA SER A 2 21.07 -14.94 -32.44
C SER A 2 20.00 -14.57 -31.40
N LYS A 3 18.72 -14.48 -31.82
CA LYS A 3 17.59 -14.27 -30.89
C LYS A 3 17.49 -15.38 -29.83
N GLU A 4 18.01 -16.58 -30.12
CA GLU A 4 18.04 -17.71 -29.18
C GLU A 4 19.15 -17.55 -28.13
N GLU A 5 20.32 -17.03 -28.50
CA GLU A 5 21.41 -16.72 -27.54
C GLU A 5 21.00 -15.60 -26.56
N ILE A 6 20.25 -14.60 -27.03
CA ILE A 6 19.70 -13.53 -26.18
C ILE A 6 18.62 -14.07 -25.23
N LYS A 7 17.89 -15.11 -25.64
CA LYS A 7 16.86 -15.77 -24.81
C LYS A 7 17.47 -16.72 -23.79
N MET A 8 18.59 -17.39 -24.12
CA MET A 8 19.38 -18.17 -23.16
C MET A 8 20.13 -17.28 -22.14
N ALA A 9 20.57 -16.08 -22.53
CA ALA A 9 21.24 -15.15 -21.63
C ALA A 9 20.31 -14.52 -20.55
N LYS A 10 18.99 -14.59 -20.75
CA LYS A 10 17.96 -14.08 -19.83
C LYS A 10 17.30 -15.18 -19.00
N SER A 11 18.06 -16.20 -18.60
CA SER A 11 17.56 -17.18 -17.62
C SER A 11 17.74 -16.63 -16.20
N LEU A 12 16.73 -16.80 -15.34
CA LEU A 12 16.92 -16.62 -13.90
C LEU A 12 18.09 -17.47 -13.41
N LYS A 13 18.93 -16.91 -12.55
CA LYS A 13 19.94 -17.73 -11.86
C LYS A 13 19.32 -18.59 -10.79
N PHE A 14 18.17 -18.19 -10.27
CA PHE A 14 17.56 -18.80 -9.11
C PHE A 14 16.17 -19.35 -9.41
N SER A 15 15.84 -20.50 -8.81
CA SER A 15 14.47 -21.00 -8.83
C SER A 15 13.56 -20.09 -8.00
N ARG A 16 12.24 -20.24 -8.17
CA ARG A 16 11.23 -19.54 -7.35
C ARG A 16 11.46 -19.79 -5.86
N GLU A 17 11.75 -21.03 -5.48
CA GLU A 17 11.96 -21.46 -4.10
C GLU A 17 13.24 -20.82 -3.52
N THR A 18 14.31 -20.74 -4.31
CA THR A 18 15.54 -20.06 -3.90
C THR A 18 15.31 -18.56 -3.71
N LEU A 19 14.66 -17.90 -4.66
CA LEU A 19 14.33 -16.47 -4.56
C LEU A 19 13.41 -16.20 -3.37
N LYS A 20 12.41 -17.04 -3.14
CA LYS A 20 11.53 -16.99 -1.97
C LYS A 20 12.36 -17.05 -0.69
N LYS A 21 13.18 -18.10 -0.53
CA LYS A 21 14.04 -18.29 0.66
C LYS A 21 14.97 -17.11 0.93
N LEU A 22 15.49 -16.47 -0.12
CA LEU A 22 16.39 -15.32 0.00
C LEU A 22 15.65 -14.01 0.31
N THR A 23 14.41 -13.88 -0.14
CA THR A 23 13.65 -12.62 -0.02
C THR A 23 12.64 -12.61 1.12
N ASP A 24 12.14 -13.76 1.59
CA ASP A 24 11.23 -13.86 2.74
C ASP A 24 11.79 -13.15 4.00
N PRO A 25 13.07 -13.36 4.40
CA PRO A 25 13.64 -12.65 5.54
C PRO A 25 13.66 -11.13 5.34
N LEU A 26 13.78 -10.64 4.10
CA LEU A 26 13.78 -9.21 3.79
C LEU A 26 12.37 -8.61 3.85
N LEU A 27 11.32 -9.41 3.67
CA LEU A 27 9.93 -8.97 3.81
C LEU A 27 9.51 -8.90 5.28
N SER A 28 10.04 -9.80 6.11
CA SER A 28 9.69 -9.93 7.53
C SER A 28 10.60 -9.13 8.47
N ASP A 29 11.81 -8.77 8.07
CA ASP A 29 12.82 -8.16 8.96
C ASP A 29 13.35 -6.87 8.34
N GLU A 30 12.93 -5.76 8.92
CA GLU A 30 13.21 -4.42 8.40
C GLU A 30 14.68 -4.02 8.55
N GLU A 31 15.36 -4.50 9.59
CA GLU A 31 16.79 -4.27 9.80
C GLU A 31 17.61 -5.03 8.74
N LYS A 32 17.27 -6.30 8.48
CA LYS A 32 17.90 -7.07 7.40
C LYS A 32 17.64 -6.45 6.04
N ALA A 33 16.40 -6.03 5.79
CA ALA A 33 16.02 -5.35 4.57
C ALA A 33 16.83 -4.06 4.37
N GLU A 34 16.91 -3.21 5.37
CA GLU A 34 17.66 -1.95 5.31
C GLU A 34 19.15 -2.19 5.04
N LYS A 35 19.76 -3.13 5.76
CA LYS A 35 21.17 -3.50 5.58
C LYS A 35 21.42 -4.02 4.16
N PHE A 36 20.57 -4.91 3.65
CA PHE A 36 20.68 -5.46 2.31
C PHE A 36 20.52 -4.36 1.24
N VAL A 37 19.47 -3.55 1.33
CA VAL A 37 19.18 -2.46 0.38
C VAL A 37 20.32 -1.43 0.39
N THR A 38 20.84 -1.06 1.56
CA THR A 38 21.95 -0.11 1.68
C THR A 38 23.22 -0.64 1.03
N ASN A 39 23.57 -1.89 1.32
CA ASN A 39 24.76 -2.53 0.73
C ASN A 39 24.62 -2.69 -0.78
N TYR A 40 23.45 -3.12 -1.27
CA TYR A 40 23.20 -3.24 -2.71
C TYR A 40 23.29 -1.87 -3.41
N LYS A 41 22.72 -0.81 -2.82
CA LYS A 41 22.84 0.55 -3.38
C LYS A 41 24.29 1.05 -3.42
N ARG A 42 25.16 0.61 -2.51
CA ARG A 42 26.60 0.90 -2.54
C ARG A 42 27.29 0.09 -3.64
N LEU A 43 27.02 -1.22 -3.71
CA LEU A 43 27.52 -2.11 -4.76
C LEU A 43 27.19 -1.58 -6.16
N ARG A 44 25.93 -1.21 -6.42
CA ARG A 44 25.51 -0.65 -7.72
C ARG A 44 26.27 0.62 -8.09
N ARG A 45 26.54 1.50 -7.12
CA ARG A 45 27.37 2.71 -7.33
C ARG A 45 28.80 2.34 -7.71
N MET A 46 29.41 1.40 -7.00
CA MET A 46 30.75 0.92 -7.33
C MET A 46 30.79 0.27 -8.71
N PHE A 47 29.78 -0.53 -9.06
CA PHE A 47 29.68 -1.21 -10.35
C PHE A 47 29.51 -0.25 -11.53
N GLU A 48 28.77 0.85 -11.34
CA GLU A 48 28.67 1.95 -12.31
C GLU A 48 30.01 2.66 -12.48
N LEU A 49 30.69 2.99 -11.37
CA LEU A 49 31.98 3.68 -11.36
C LEU A 49 33.08 2.88 -12.08
N LEU A 50 33.06 1.55 -11.99
CA LEU A 50 33.99 0.70 -12.74
C LEU A 50 33.89 0.92 -14.26
N GLY A 51 32.79 1.44 -14.80
CA GLY A 51 32.69 1.79 -16.21
C GLY A 51 32.98 0.63 -17.14
N ALA A 52 34.07 0.72 -17.92
CA ALA A 52 34.58 -0.30 -18.83
C ALA A 52 35.81 -1.06 -18.28
N HIS A 53 36.13 -0.91 -16.99
CA HIS A 53 37.29 -1.54 -16.37
C HIS A 53 37.17 -3.08 -16.44
N PRO A 54 38.25 -3.83 -16.81
CA PRO A 54 38.21 -5.28 -16.99
C PRO A 54 37.66 -6.07 -15.78
N LYS A 55 38.02 -5.66 -14.55
CA LYS A 55 37.48 -6.23 -13.30
C LYS A 55 35.94 -6.25 -13.21
N LYS A 56 35.23 -5.42 -13.98
CA LYS A 56 33.77 -5.45 -14.02
C LYS A 56 33.23 -6.76 -14.59
N LEU A 57 33.98 -7.39 -15.51
CA LEU A 57 33.64 -8.71 -16.05
C LEU A 57 33.80 -9.81 -15.01
N GLU A 58 34.80 -9.69 -14.13
CA GLU A 58 35.07 -10.66 -13.05
C GLU A 58 33.89 -10.76 -12.07
N TYR A 59 33.23 -9.64 -11.77
CA TYR A 59 32.10 -9.59 -10.80
C TYR A 59 30.72 -9.54 -11.45
N LYS A 60 30.64 -9.71 -12.79
CA LYS A 60 29.38 -9.55 -13.52
C LYS A 60 28.33 -10.54 -13.03
N GLU A 61 28.74 -11.77 -12.76
CA GLU A 61 27.86 -12.85 -12.36
C GLU A 61 27.31 -12.65 -10.94
N GLU A 62 28.16 -12.29 -9.98
CA GLU A 62 27.76 -12.00 -8.61
C GLU A 62 26.85 -10.76 -8.56
N PHE A 63 27.18 -9.73 -9.34
CA PHE A 63 26.35 -8.53 -9.44
C PHE A 63 24.96 -8.85 -9.99
N ALA A 64 24.87 -9.69 -11.04
CA ALA A 64 23.60 -10.14 -11.60
C ALA A 64 22.78 -10.92 -10.55
N ALA A 65 23.41 -11.87 -9.84
CA ALA A 65 22.73 -12.65 -8.80
C ALA A 65 22.15 -11.76 -7.68
N LEU A 66 22.94 -10.81 -7.17
CA LEU A 66 22.47 -9.87 -6.15
C LEU A 66 21.38 -8.93 -6.68
N THR A 67 21.44 -8.56 -7.95
CA THR A 67 20.40 -7.76 -8.60
C THR A 67 19.09 -8.52 -8.72
N GLU A 68 19.14 -9.80 -9.08
CA GLU A 68 17.95 -10.66 -9.17
C GLU A 68 17.23 -10.77 -7.81
N ILE A 69 17.99 -10.96 -6.73
CA ILE A 69 17.45 -10.96 -5.35
C ILE A 69 16.84 -9.59 -5.01
N TYR A 70 17.56 -8.51 -5.30
CA TYR A 70 17.11 -7.15 -5.01
C TYR A 70 15.83 -6.78 -5.78
N TYR A 71 15.77 -7.09 -7.07
CA TYR A 71 14.62 -6.80 -7.91
C TYR A 71 13.43 -7.65 -7.52
N THR A 72 13.64 -8.92 -7.17
CA THR A 72 12.59 -9.77 -6.63
C THR A 72 12.04 -9.22 -5.32
N TYR A 73 12.90 -8.79 -4.39
CA TYR A 73 12.47 -8.16 -3.14
C TYR A 73 11.65 -6.88 -3.40
N LEU A 74 12.12 -5.98 -4.26
CA LEU A 74 11.39 -4.75 -4.59
C LEU A 74 10.03 -5.02 -5.25
N HIS A 75 9.98 -5.99 -6.15
CA HIS A 75 8.77 -6.43 -6.82
C HIS A 75 7.75 -7.00 -5.81
N ARG A 76 8.20 -7.89 -4.92
CA ARG A 76 7.37 -8.45 -3.84
C ARG A 76 6.87 -7.38 -2.85
N LYS A 77 7.64 -6.31 -2.65
CA LYS A 77 7.28 -5.18 -1.78
C LYS A 77 6.43 -4.09 -2.45
N ARG A 78 6.25 -4.13 -3.78
CA ARG A 78 5.56 -3.11 -4.61
C ARG A 78 6.30 -1.76 -4.72
N ASP A 79 7.63 -1.80 -4.55
CA ASP A 79 8.55 -0.65 -4.59
C ASP A 79 9.42 -0.61 -5.87
N PHE A 80 9.14 -1.49 -6.84
CA PHE A 80 9.97 -1.67 -8.04
C PHE A 80 10.00 -0.44 -8.95
N GLU A 81 8.84 0.11 -9.32
CA GLU A 81 8.72 1.17 -10.33
C GLU A 81 9.46 2.46 -9.93
N GLU A 82 9.29 2.92 -8.69
CA GLU A 82 9.96 4.12 -8.18
C GLU A 82 11.48 3.96 -8.21
N THR A 83 11.97 2.76 -7.86
CA THR A 83 13.40 2.45 -7.87
C THR A 83 13.93 2.36 -9.30
N GLU A 84 13.17 1.77 -10.22
CA GLU A 84 13.59 1.60 -11.62
C GLU A 84 13.73 2.95 -12.32
N SER A 85 12.83 3.89 -12.07
CA SER A 85 12.92 5.27 -12.59
C SER A 85 14.22 5.96 -12.15
N TYR A 86 14.59 5.83 -10.87
CA TYR A 86 15.85 6.35 -10.35
C TYR A 86 17.07 5.68 -11.00
N VAL A 87 17.04 4.36 -11.19
CA VAL A 87 18.14 3.62 -11.85
C VAL A 87 18.32 4.07 -13.30
N LYS A 88 17.22 4.20 -14.05
CA LYS A 88 17.22 4.68 -15.44
C LYS A 88 17.86 6.05 -15.58
N LYS A 89 17.63 6.95 -14.62
CA LYS A 89 18.15 8.31 -14.66
C LYS A 89 19.64 8.43 -14.34
N TYR A 90 20.15 7.62 -13.41
CA TYR A 90 21.48 7.84 -12.81
C TYR A 90 22.50 6.72 -13.03
N PHE A 91 22.09 5.56 -13.54
CA PHE A 91 22.94 4.38 -13.70
C PHE A 91 22.78 3.72 -15.08
N PRO A 92 22.96 4.47 -16.19
CA PRO A 92 22.67 3.95 -17.53
C PRO A 92 23.56 2.76 -17.92
N LYS A 93 24.85 2.75 -17.56
CA LYS A 93 25.77 1.64 -17.92
C LYS A 93 25.46 0.38 -17.12
N THR A 94 25.06 0.54 -15.86
CA THR A 94 24.60 -0.58 -15.04
C THR A 94 23.27 -1.11 -15.55
N LEU A 95 22.36 -0.22 -15.98
CA LEU A 95 21.06 -0.62 -16.52
C LEU A 95 21.21 -1.50 -17.76
N GLU A 96 22.13 -1.19 -18.67
CA GLU A 96 22.39 -2.03 -19.86
C GLU A 96 22.73 -3.47 -19.46
N ILE A 97 23.60 -3.65 -18.46
CA ILE A 97 23.99 -4.98 -17.96
C ILE A 97 22.79 -5.67 -17.31
N ILE A 98 22.03 -4.96 -16.49
CA ILE A 98 20.83 -5.49 -15.85
C ILE A 98 19.80 -5.94 -16.89
N GLN A 99 19.57 -5.17 -17.95
CA GLN A 99 18.62 -5.54 -19.02
C GLN A 99 19.08 -6.75 -19.84
N GLN A 100 20.39 -6.99 -19.89
CA GLN A 100 20.98 -8.16 -20.53
C GLN A 100 20.92 -9.41 -19.65
N THR A 101 21.03 -9.27 -18.32
CA THR A 101 21.20 -10.40 -17.40
C THR A 101 19.97 -10.72 -16.54
N ILE A 102 19.04 -9.79 -16.37
CA ILE A 102 17.87 -9.95 -15.47
C ILE A 102 16.58 -9.97 -16.29
N ASP A 103 15.83 -11.06 -16.15
CA ASP A 103 14.49 -11.18 -16.72
C ASP A 103 13.44 -10.72 -15.69
N ILE A 104 13.12 -9.42 -15.73
CA ILE A 104 12.07 -8.82 -14.90
C ILE A 104 10.71 -9.45 -15.19
N GLY A 105 10.41 -9.79 -16.45
CA GLY A 105 9.16 -10.43 -16.83
C GLY A 105 9.02 -11.81 -16.17
N ARG A 106 10.12 -12.55 -16.06
CA ARG A 106 10.14 -13.81 -15.34
C ARG A 106 9.95 -13.64 -13.83
N ILE A 107 10.54 -12.62 -13.20
CA ILE A 107 10.27 -12.29 -11.79
C ILE A 107 8.77 -12.05 -11.57
N GLN A 108 8.13 -11.29 -12.47
CA GLN A 108 6.69 -11.02 -12.42
C GLN A 108 5.86 -12.30 -12.59
N GLN A 109 6.27 -13.23 -13.45
CA GLN A 109 5.62 -14.53 -13.59
C GLN A 109 5.77 -15.42 -12.35
N LEU A 110 6.92 -15.39 -11.67
CA LEU A 110 7.16 -16.19 -10.47
C LEU A 110 6.42 -15.67 -9.23
N PHE A 111 6.24 -14.34 -9.17
CA PHE A 111 5.61 -13.62 -8.07
C PHE A 111 4.51 -12.69 -8.61
N PRO A 112 3.42 -13.22 -9.17
CA PRO A 112 2.36 -12.41 -9.78
C PRO A 112 1.69 -11.47 -8.76
N ILE A 113 1.54 -10.20 -9.16
CA ILE A 113 0.81 -9.20 -8.36
C ILE A 113 -0.67 -9.30 -8.69
N ILE A 114 -1.51 -9.35 -7.65
CA ILE A 114 -2.95 -9.47 -7.81
C ILE A 114 -3.57 -8.11 -7.51
N THR A 115 -4.41 -7.64 -8.41
CA THR A 115 -5.14 -6.39 -8.23
C THR A 115 -6.13 -6.51 -7.08
N LEU A 116 -6.10 -5.54 -6.16
CA LEU A 116 -7.01 -5.45 -5.02
C LEU A 116 -8.42 -5.06 -5.49
N ASP A 117 -9.18 -6.06 -5.93
CA ASP A 117 -10.58 -5.97 -6.36
C ASP A 117 -11.51 -6.88 -5.53
N GLU A 118 -12.79 -6.92 -5.87
CA GLU A 118 -13.80 -7.76 -5.21
C GLU A 118 -13.44 -9.26 -5.20
N ASN A 119 -12.70 -9.71 -6.21
CA ASN A 119 -12.28 -11.10 -6.39
C ASN A 119 -10.85 -11.36 -5.85
N TYR A 120 -10.21 -10.38 -5.23
CA TYR A 120 -8.81 -10.44 -4.81
C TYR A 120 -8.52 -11.67 -3.94
N LEU A 121 -9.35 -11.92 -2.91
CA LEU A 121 -9.12 -13.03 -1.99
C LEU A 121 -9.20 -14.40 -2.68
N GLU A 122 -10.06 -14.55 -3.68
CA GLU A 122 -10.19 -15.78 -4.45
C GLU A 122 -9.00 -15.97 -5.38
N LYS A 123 -8.65 -14.94 -6.17
CA LYS A 123 -7.47 -14.95 -7.04
C LYS A 123 -6.20 -15.24 -6.24
N LEU A 124 -6.07 -14.68 -5.04
CA LEU A 124 -4.94 -14.88 -4.14
C LEU A 124 -4.80 -16.34 -3.70
N ARG A 125 -5.91 -16.99 -3.33
CA ARG A 125 -5.90 -18.43 -2.97
C ARG A 125 -5.53 -19.33 -4.14
N GLN A 126 -6.00 -19.02 -5.34
CA GLN A 126 -5.69 -19.80 -6.55
C GLN A 126 -4.23 -19.64 -6.97
N THR A 127 -3.66 -18.46 -6.75
CA THR A 127 -2.31 -18.11 -7.21
C THR A 127 -1.22 -18.57 -6.24
N TYR A 128 -1.46 -18.46 -4.93
CA TYR A 128 -0.48 -18.73 -3.89
C TYR A 128 -0.98 -19.82 -2.94
N SER A 129 -0.36 -20.99 -3.02
CA SER A 129 -0.68 -22.12 -2.12
C SER A 129 -0.20 -21.86 -0.68
N ASP A 130 0.99 -21.27 -0.53
CA ASP A 130 1.60 -20.95 0.76
C ASP A 130 0.78 -19.88 1.53
N PRO A 131 0.23 -20.20 2.73
CA PRO A 131 -0.47 -19.23 3.56
C PRO A 131 0.36 -18.00 3.93
N GLU A 132 1.67 -18.16 4.15
CA GLU A 132 2.55 -17.07 4.53
C GLU A 132 2.75 -16.10 3.35
N GLU A 133 2.95 -16.62 2.14
CA GLU A 133 3.01 -15.79 0.92
C GLU A 133 1.72 -15.01 0.71
N ARG A 134 0.55 -15.63 0.96
CA ARG A 134 -0.74 -14.94 0.86
C ARG A 134 -0.81 -13.75 1.81
N VAL A 135 -0.42 -13.95 3.07
CA VAL A 135 -0.41 -12.88 4.09
C VAL A 135 0.52 -11.74 3.70
N TYR A 136 1.75 -12.02 3.24
CA TYR A 136 2.66 -10.95 2.82
C TYR A 136 2.14 -10.20 1.58
N ASN A 137 1.58 -10.90 0.59
CA ASN A 137 0.96 -10.22 -0.57
C ASN A 137 -0.18 -9.30 -0.12
N MET A 138 -1.10 -9.76 0.76
CA MET A 138 -2.16 -8.92 1.33
C MET A 138 -1.60 -7.65 1.98
N ILE A 139 -0.54 -7.77 2.79
CA ILE A 139 0.09 -6.63 3.46
C ILE A 139 0.65 -5.64 2.44
N PHE A 140 1.43 -6.09 1.46
CA PHE A 140 2.07 -5.19 0.50
C PHE A 140 1.08 -4.60 -0.50
N ASP A 141 0.07 -5.35 -0.92
CA ASP A 141 -0.99 -4.86 -1.81
C ASP A 141 -1.85 -3.80 -1.09
N LEU A 142 -2.23 -4.03 0.17
CA LEU A 142 -2.90 -3.02 0.99
C LEU A 142 -2.04 -1.78 1.21
N ARG A 143 -0.75 -1.94 1.56
CA ARG A 143 0.15 -0.80 1.77
C ARG A 143 0.32 0.02 0.49
N LYS A 144 0.47 -0.64 -0.67
CA LYS A 144 0.58 0.03 -1.97
C LYS A 144 -0.70 0.77 -2.30
N PHE A 145 -1.86 0.14 -2.12
CA PHE A 145 -3.16 0.74 -2.32
C PHE A 145 -3.34 2.00 -1.45
N ILE A 146 -3.06 1.89 -0.15
CA ILE A 146 -3.15 3.02 0.79
C ILE A 146 -2.20 4.14 0.39
N TYR A 147 -0.97 3.83 -0.05
CA TYR A 147 -0.01 4.84 -0.49
C TYR A 147 -0.50 5.61 -1.74
N ILE A 148 -1.07 4.91 -2.72
CA ILE A 148 -1.60 5.52 -3.95
C ILE A 148 -2.82 6.39 -3.62
N GLU A 149 -3.72 5.88 -2.78
CA GLU A 149 -5.00 6.53 -2.46
C GLU A 149 -4.92 7.47 -1.24
N ARG A 150 -3.75 7.65 -0.61
CA ARG A 150 -3.56 8.42 0.65
C ARG A 150 -4.08 9.85 0.60
N SER A 151 -4.03 10.48 -0.58
CA SER A 151 -4.48 11.86 -0.77
C SER A 151 -6.01 11.97 -0.82
N ARG A 152 -6.72 10.85 -0.87
CA ARG A 152 -8.15 10.83 -1.11
C ARG A 152 -8.95 10.56 0.15
N THR A 153 -8.43 9.91 1.21
CA THR A 153 -9.29 9.70 2.40
C THR A 153 -8.65 9.33 3.74
N PRO A 154 -9.17 9.91 4.83
CA PRO A 154 -8.79 9.63 6.22
C PRO A 154 -8.86 8.21 6.72
N TYR A 155 -9.87 7.45 6.29
CA TYR A 155 -10.04 6.09 6.80
C TYR A 155 -8.87 5.19 6.36
N LEU A 156 -8.22 5.51 5.23
CA LEU A 156 -7.07 4.76 4.73
C LEU A 156 -5.87 4.87 5.67
N GLU A 157 -5.73 5.98 6.41
CA GLU A 157 -4.72 6.11 7.46
C GLU A 157 -4.97 5.09 8.56
N THR A 158 -6.22 4.97 9.02
CA THR A 158 -6.60 3.99 10.05
C THR A 158 -6.43 2.55 9.58
N ILE A 159 -6.70 2.27 8.30
CA ILE A 159 -6.45 0.96 7.70
C ILE A 159 -4.94 0.70 7.64
N GLY A 160 -4.14 1.69 7.25
CA GLY A 160 -2.68 1.59 7.20
C GLY A 160 -2.07 1.27 8.56
N GLU A 161 -2.53 1.93 9.61
CA GLU A 161 -2.14 1.63 10.98
C GLU A 161 -2.47 0.20 11.40
N ARG A 162 -3.67 -0.30 11.05
CA ARG A 162 -4.09 -1.68 11.33
C ARG A 162 -3.24 -2.70 10.57
N VAL A 163 -2.96 -2.46 9.29
CA VAL A 163 -2.08 -3.32 8.48
C VAL A 163 -0.66 -3.35 9.07
N ASN A 164 -0.11 -2.20 9.43
CA ASN A 164 1.22 -2.10 10.06
C ASN A 164 1.26 -2.81 11.43
N ARG A 165 0.18 -2.73 12.20
CA ARG A 165 0.03 -3.43 13.47
C ARG A 165 0.06 -4.94 13.28
N ILE A 166 -0.70 -5.48 12.32
CA ILE A 166 -0.70 -6.90 11.98
C ILE A 166 0.71 -7.35 11.57
N LEU A 167 1.38 -6.59 10.69
CA LEU A 167 2.75 -6.89 10.29
C LEU A 167 3.71 -6.92 11.49
N ARG A 168 3.59 -5.98 12.43
CA ARG A 168 4.40 -5.98 13.66
C ARG A 168 4.09 -7.20 14.55
N GLU A 169 2.83 -7.54 14.73
CA GLU A 169 2.43 -8.70 15.54
C GLU A 169 2.91 -10.03 14.95
N ILE A 170 2.94 -10.17 13.61
CA ILE A 170 3.57 -11.33 12.94
C ILE A 170 5.07 -11.37 13.27
N ARG A 171 5.77 -10.24 13.12
CA ARG A 171 7.22 -10.12 13.37
C ARG A 171 7.59 -10.47 14.81
N GLU A 172 6.79 -10.00 15.76
CA GLU A 172 6.93 -10.27 17.19
C GLU A 172 6.40 -11.66 17.60
N ARG A 173 5.94 -12.48 16.63
CA ARG A 173 5.35 -13.81 16.84
C ARG A 173 4.17 -13.81 17.81
N LYS A 174 3.43 -12.69 17.88
CA LYS A 174 2.26 -12.51 18.74
C LYS A 174 0.99 -13.13 18.18
N ILE A 175 0.91 -13.26 16.85
CA ILE A 175 -0.22 -13.87 16.15
C ILE A 175 0.28 -14.91 15.15
N LYS A 176 -0.57 -15.89 14.84
CA LYS A 176 -0.28 -16.91 13.82
C LYS A 176 -0.66 -16.41 12.43
N ILE A 177 -0.15 -17.08 11.39
CA ILE A 177 -0.43 -16.75 9.99
C ILE A 177 -1.93 -16.83 9.67
N GLU A 178 -2.64 -17.80 10.23
CA GLU A 178 -4.07 -17.98 10.02
C GLU A 178 -4.88 -16.80 10.59
N GLU A 179 -4.49 -16.32 11.78
CA GLU A 179 -5.10 -15.17 12.42
C GLU A 179 -4.81 -13.88 11.64
N ALA A 180 -3.57 -13.69 11.20
CA ALA A 180 -3.20 -12.57 10.34
C ALA A 180 -4.02 -12.57 9.04
N TYR A 181 -4.18 -13.73 8.39
CA TYR A 181 -4.98 -13.88 7.18
C TYR A 181 -6.45 -13.47 7.40
N GLN A 182 -7.06 -13.90 8.51
CA GLN A 182 -8.44 -13.52 8.84
C GLN A 182 -8.59 -12.00 9.04
N ARG A 183 -7.71 -11.40 9.84
CA ARG A 183 -7.73 -9.95 10.11
C ARG A 183 -7.49 -9.12 8.85
N LEU A 184 -6.54 -9.54 8.01
CA LEU A 184 -6.29 -8.88 6.72
C LEU A 184 -7.46 -9.07 5.75
N SER A 185 -8.12 -10.23 5.76
CA SER A 185 -9.30 -10.47 4.90
C SER A 185 -10.44 -9.53 5.27
N GLN A 186 -10.67 -9.29 6.57
CA GLN A 186 -11.64 -8.29 7.02
C GLN A 186 -11.30 -6.88 6.54
N ILE A 187 -10.02 -6.49 6.61
CA ILE A 187 -9.56 -5.20 6.09
C ILE A 187 -9.80 -5.09 4.58
N ILE A 188 -9.54 -6.15 3.81
CA ILE A 188 -9.76 -6.15 2.36
C ILE A 188 -11.24 -6.02 2.02
N THR A 189 -12.12 -6.74 2.73
CA THR A 189 -13.57 -6.58 2.57
C THR A 189 -14.01 -5.14 2.87
N GLU A 190 -13.50 -4.54 3.94
CA GLU A 190 -13.77 -3.15 4.30
C GLU A 190 -13.27 -2.18 3.20
N VAL A 191 -12.06 -2.38 2.67
CA VAL A 191 -11.52 -1.58 1.56
C VAL A 191 -12.42 -1.68 0.33
N ASN A 192 -12.78 -2.90 -0.08
CA ASN A 192 -13.61 -3.14 -1.26
C ASN A 192 -15.00 -2.50 -1.10
N GLU A 193 -15.59 -2.63 0.08
CA GLU A 193 -16.87 -2.00 0.40
C GLU A 193 -16.80 -0.47 0.28
N ILE A 194 -15.75 0.15 0.83
CA ILE A 194 -15.61 1.60 0.73
C ILE A 194 -15.36 2.02 -0.73
N GLN A 195 -14.59 1.25 -1.49
CA GLN A 195 -14.39 1.50 -2.93
C GLN A 195 -15.71 1.49 -3.69
N LYS A 196 -16.55 0.47 -3.48
CA LYS A 196 -17.89 0.41 -4.07
C LYS A 196 -18.75 1.62 -3.70
N ARG A 197 -18.69 2.04 -2.44
CA ARG A 197 -19.46 3.21 -1.97
C ARG A 197 -19.01 4.53 -2.60
N ARG A 198 -17.76 4.64 -3.05
CA ARG A 198 -17.28 5.84 -3.77
C ARG A 198 -17.95 6.05 -5.12
N GLU A 199 -18.58 5.02 -5.69
CA GLU A 199 -19.34 5.17 -6.92
C GLU A 199 -20.55 6.12 -6.72
N GLU A 200 -21.06 6.23 -5.48
CA GLU A 200 -22.27 6.98 -5.16
C GLU A 200 -22.10 8.06 -4.08
N LEU A 201 -20.95 8.08 -3.39
CA LEU A 201 -20.67 8.95 -2.24
C LEU A 201 -19.31 9.63 -2.37
N THR A 202 -19.26 10.90 -1.97
CA THR A 202 -18.02 11.69 -1.95
C THR A 202 -17.15 11.35 -0.73
N ASP A 203 -15.85 11.68 -0.80
CA ASP A 203 -14.93 11.50 0.33
C ASP A 203 -15.38 12.27 1.59
N ARG A 204 -16.05 13.42 1.42
CA ARG A 204 -16.62 14.23 2.52
C ARG A 204 -17.81 13.53 3.17
N GLU A 205 -18.69 12.93 2.38
CA GLU A 205 -19.83 12.15 2.88
C GLU A 205 -19.34 10.89 3.62
N LEU A 206 -18.38 10.17 3.03
CA LEU A 206 -17.77 8.98 3.64
C LEU A 206 -17.02 9.30 4.95
N SER A 207 -16.40 10.49 5.03
CA SER A 207 -15.74 10.96 6.26
C SER A 207 -16.68 11.09 7.46
N ILE A 208 -17.98 11.31 7.20
CA ILE A 208 -19.03 11.40 8.21
C ILE A 208 -19.75 10.06 8.39
N LEU A 209 -20.08 9.38 7.30
CA LEU A 209 -20.86 8.13 7.32
C LEU A 209 -20.11 6.97 7.95
N LEU A 210 -18.84 6.75 7.61
CA LEU A 210 -18.11 5.57 8.08
C LEU A 210 -17.98 5.51 9.62
N PRO A 211 -17.63 6.60 10.34
CA PRO A 211 -17.65 6.58 11.80
C PRO A 211 -19.06 6.38 12.37
N LEU A 212 -20.06 7.07 11.81
CA LEU A 212 -21.43 7.02 12.32
C LEU A 212 -22.07 5.64 12.21
N GLU A 213 -21.93 5.00 11.06
CA GLU A 213 -22.55 3.70 10.79
C GLU A 213 -22.04 2.60 11.73
N LYS A 214 -20.83 2.74 12.28
CA LYS A 214 -20.32 1.82 13.31
C LYS A 214 -21.13 1.85 14.60
N VAL A 215 -21.79 2.98 14.89
CA VAL A 215 -22.53 3.20 16.14
C VAL A 215 -24.04 3.11 15.92
N VAL A 216 -24.57 3.78 14.89
CA VAL A 216 -26.02 3.85 14.63
C VAL A 216 -26.52 2.85 13.60
N GLY A 217 -25.62 2.12 12.93
CA GLY A 217 -25.95 1.23 11.82
C GLY A 217 -26.20 1.97 10.50
N ARG A 218 -26.43 1.19 9.43
CA ARG A 218 -26.66 1.73 8.09
C ARG A 218 -28.14 1.96 7.84
N SER A 219 -28.47 3.11 7.26
CA SER A 219 -29.82 3.40 6.76
C SER A 219 -29.77 4.42 5.63
N GLN A 220 -30.71 4.31 4.69
CA GLN A 220 -30.85 5.30 3.62
C GLN A 220 -31.11 6.70 4.18
N GLN A 221 -31.92 6.80 5.24
CA GLN A 221 -32.20 8.06 5.93
C GLN A 221 -30.92 8.72 6.47
N LEU A 222 -29.97 7.95 7.00
CA LEU A 222 -28.68 8.47 7.47
C LEU A 222 -27.86 9.01 6.30
N ILE A 223 -27.79 8.26 5.19
CA ILE A 223 -27.08 8.70 3.97
C ILE A 223 -27.65 10.03 3.50
N ASP A 224 -28.98 10.12 3.32
CA ASP A 224 -29.64 11.34 2.86
C ASP A 224 -29.42 12.53 3.82
N SER A 225 -29.41 12.26 5.12
CA SER A 225 -29.14 13.27 6.15
C SER A 225 -27.71 13.81 6.09
N VAL A 226 -26.73 12.94 5.80
CA VAL A 226 -25.33 13.36 5.61
C VAL A 226 -25.17 14.12 4.30
N LYS A 227 -25.79 13.68 3.21
CA LYS A 227 -25.80 14.41 1.92
C LYS A 227 -26.35 15.82 2.08
N ALA A 228 -27.44 15.97 2.84
CA ALA A 228 -28.05 17.25 3.16
C ALA A 228 -27.12 18.15 4.00
N LEU A 229 -26.42 17.59 5.00
CA LEU A 229 -25.45 18.31 5.82
C LEU A 229 -24.28 18.83 4.98
N ILE A 230 -23.67 17.97 4.14
CA ILE A 230 -22.58 18.39 3.26
C ILE A 230 -23.04 19.48 2.29
N SER A 231 -24.21 19.31 1.67
CA SER A 231 -24.80 20.32 0.78
C SER A 231 -25.09 21.65 1.49
N GLU A 232 -25.45 21.64 2.77
CA GLU A 232 -25.62 22.85 3.60
C GLU A 232 -24.27 23.53 3.85
N LEU A 233 -23.24 22.76 4.20
CA LEU A 233 -21.89 23.26 4.47
C LEU A 233 -21.23 23.87 3.22
N GLU A 234 -21.44 23.26 2.05
CA GLU A 234 -20.93 23.74 0.76
C GLU A 234 -21.62 25.03 0.33
N ARG A 235 -22.96 25.08 0.37
CA ARG A 235 -23.73 26.30 0.08
C ARG A 235 -23.41 27.43 1.05
N GLY A 236 -23.11 27.10 2.30
CA GLY A 236 -22.66 28.06 3.32
C GLY A 236 -21.22 28.56 3.14
N GLY A 237 -20.50 28.10 2.11
CA GLY A 237 -19.11 28.49 1.86
C GLY A 237 -18.15 28.03 2.95
N MET A 238 -18.48 26.96 3.67
CA MET A 238 -17.68 26.47 4.80
C MET A 238 -16.63 25.43 4.39
N LEU A 239 -16.81 24.78 3.23
CA LEU A 239 -15.95 23.71 2.70
C LEU A 239 -15.24 24.11 1.39
N PHE A 240 -14.72 25.35 1.32
CA PHE A 240 -13.85 25.79 0.23
C PHE A 240 -12.47 25.12 0.31
N ASN A 241 -11.72 25.04 -0.79
CA ASN A 241 -10.39 24.40 -0.77
C ASN A 241 -9.46 25.05 0.26
N GLY A 242 -8.92 24.27 1.19
CA GLY A 242 -8.06 24.75 2.27
C GLY A 242 -8.83 25.34 3.47
N TRP A 243 -10.12 25.05 3.63
CA TRP A 243 -10.91 25.51 4.78
C TRP A 243 -10.37 24.99 6.10
N ASN A 244 -9.78 23.80 6.09
CA ASN A 244 -9.09 23.16 7.21
C ASN A 244 -7.92 24.00 7.77
N GLN A 245 -7.34 24.92 6.99
CA GLN A 245 -6.27 25.82 7.44
C GLN A 245 -6.80 27.03 8.21
N LYS A 246 -8.08 27.39 8.05
CA LYS A 246 -8.69 28.55 8.72
C LYS A 246 -9.45 28.13 9.97
N MET A 247 -8.95 28.51 11.14
CA MET A 247 -9.55 28.17 12.43
C MET A 247 -11.05 28.54 12.53
N GLU A 248 -11.46 29.67 11.96
CA GLU A 248 -12.87 30.09 11.93
C GLU A 248 -13.75 29.16 11.09
N ALA A 249 -13.26 28.71 9.93
CA ALA A 249 -13.99 27.77 9.09
C ALA A 249 -14.12 26.42 9.80
N VAL A 250 -13.03 25.93 10.41
CA VAL A 250 -13.05 24.69 11.21
C VAL A 250 -14.05 24.75 12.36
N LYS A 251 -14.09 25.87 13.10
CA LYS A 251 -15.09 26.08 14.16
C LYS A 251 -16.52 26.06 13.62
N ARG A 252 -16.80 26.74 12.50
CA ARG A 252 -18.14 26.78 11.90
C ARG A 252 -18.61 25.40 11.43
N VAL A 253 -17.75 24.65 10.73
CA VAL A 253 -18.03 23.26 10.34
C VAL A 253 -18.29 22.41 11.59
N GLY A 254 -17.43 22.52 12.61
CA GLY A 254 -17.58 21.78 13.85
C GLY A 254 -18.91 22.03 14.58
N LEU A 255 -19.40 23.29 14.59
CA LEU A 255 -20.71 23.60 15.17
C LEU A 255 -21.87 22.90 14.46
N LYS A 256 -21.82 22.83 13.12
CA LYS A 256 -22.83 22.15 12.30
C LYS A 256 -22.76 20.63 12.48
N VAL A 257 -21.57 20.04 12.51
CA VAL A 257 -21.39 18.62 12.81
C VAL A 257 -21.90 18.28 14.21
N ARG A 258 -21.59 19.07 15.24
CA ARG A 258 -22.15 18.86 16.59
C ARG A 258 -23.68 19.00 16.63
N ALA A 259 -24.25 19.96 15.90
CA ALA A 259 -25.70 20.09 15.79
C ALA A 259 -26.34 18.88 15.12
N PHE A 260 -25.68 18.32 14.10
CA PHE A 260 -26.10 17.09 13.44
C PHE A 260 -26.05 15.88 14.39
N LEU A 261 -24.92 15.66 15.09
CA LEU A 261 -24.76 14.55 16.03
C LEU A 261 -25.75 14.59 17.20
N ARG A 262 -26.19 15.79 17.61
CA ARG A 262 -27.24 15.96 18.63
C ARG A 262 -28.61 15.42 18.20
N LYS A 263 -28.89 15.38 16.90
CA LYS A 263 -30.13 14.80 16.36
C LYS A 263 -30.11 13.26 16.35
N GLN A 264 -28.94 12.66 16.52
CA GLN A 264 -28.78 11.21 16.60
C GLN A 264 -29.00 10.72 18.04
N LYS A 265 -29.56 9.52 18.18
CA LYS A 265 -29.80 8.85 19.46
C LYS A 265 -28.48 8.26 20.01
N LEU A 266 -27.60 9.15 20.45
CA LEU A 266 -26.25 8.85 20.93
C LEU A 266 -26.03 9.38 22.35
N THR A 267 -25.20 8.69 23.13
CA THR A 267 -24.74 9.18 24.43
C THR A 267 -23.80 10.39 24.27
N PHE A 268 -23.51 11.09 25.36
CA PHE A 268 -22.55 12.21 25.31
C PHE A 268 -21.15 11.75 24.89
N GLU A 269 -20.69 10.62 25.42
CA GLU A 269 -19.37 10.06 25.13
C GLU A 269 -19.25 9.62 23.66
N GLU A 270 -20.26 8.92 23.14
CA GLU A 270 -20.32 8.52 21.73
C GLU A 270 -20.28 9.74 20.81
N ARG A 271 -21.03 10.79 21.13
CA ARG A 271 -21.05 12.03 20.35
C ARG A 271 -19.69 12.70 20.31
N GLU A 272 -18.98 12.77 21.43
CA GLU A 272 -17.68 13.43 21.47
C GLU A 272 -16.61 12.63 20.72
N GLN A 273 -16.62 11.29 20.86
CA GLN A 273 -15.74 10.42 20.09
C GLN A 273 -16.00 10.54 18.58
N LEU A 274 -17.26 10.43 18.16
CA LEU A 274 -17.66 10.57 16.76
C LEU A 274 -17.34 11.96 16.23
N PHE A 275 -17.57 13.01 17.01
CA PHE A 275 -17.21 14.37 16.62
C PHE A 275 -15.73 14.50 16.30
N ASN A 276 -14.87 13.99 17.18
CA ASN A 276 -13.42 14.06 17.00
C ASN A 276 -12.96 13.24 15.79
N GLU A 277 -13.49 12.02 15.60
CA GLU A 277 -13.17 11.19 14.43
C GLU A 277 -13.64 11.85 13.12
N ILE A 278 -14.88 12.35 13.08
CA ILE A 278 -15.45 13.01 11.90
C ILE A 278 -14.70 14.29 11.56
N MET A 279 -14.38 15.14 12.56
CA MET A 279 -13.65 16.38 12.30
C MET A 279 -12.24 16.10 11.80
N ARG A 280 -11.52 15.14 12.40
CA ARG A 280 -10.23 14.70 11.89
C ARG A 280 -10.36 14.25 10.44
N ASN A 281 -11.36 13.44 10.14
CA ASN A 281 -11.57 12.94 8.79
C ASN A 281 -11.89 14.08 7.79
N LEU A 282 -12.84 14.95 8.10
CA LEU A 282 -13.19 16.08 7.24
C LEU A 282 -12.00 17.00 6.97
N THR A 283 -11.13 17.23 7.95
CA THR A 283 -9.97 18.10 7.76
C THR A 283 -8.92 17.55 6.80
N GLN A 284 -8.83 16.24 6.58
CA GLN A 284 -7.85 15.70 5.63
C GLN A 284 -8.38 15.67 4.18
N VAL A 285 -9.69 15.81 3.98
CA VAL A 285 -10.34 15.94 2.66
C VAL A 285 -10.73 17.40 2.33
N GLY A 286 -10.21 18.35 3.10
CA GLY A 286 -10.59 19.77 3.11
C GLY A 286 -9.59 20.73 2.49
#